data_AF-C5D814-F1
#
_entry.id   AF-C5D814-F1
#
_cell.length_a   1.000
_cell.length_b   1.000
_cell.length_c   1.000
_cell.angle_alpha   90.00
_cell.angle_beta   90.00
_cell.angle_gamma   90.00
#
_symmetry.space_group_name_H-M   'P 1'
#
loop_
_entity.id
_entity.type
_entity.pdbx_description
1 polymer ?
#
loop_
_entity_poly.entity_id
_entity_poly.type
_entity_poly.pdbx_seq_one_letter_code
_entity_poly.pdbx_strand_id
1 'polypeptide(L)' 'MYEKQYPHEGAILPGQMEEKSNYGPLAEKILQQAIFQFQKQKLMEKIDEALMTRNKPLFLELSAQYNELLKKHGA' A
#
# COMPACT_ATOMS: atom_id res chain seq x y z
N MET A 1 28.32 -7.62 -57.61
CA MET A 1 28.87 -7.40 -56.25
C MET A 1 27.87 -6.56 -55.47
N TYR A 2 26.95 -7.18 -54.75
CA TYR A 2 26.08 -6.49 -53.78
C TYR A 2 26.20 -7.23 -52.46
N GLU A 3 27.11 -6.78 -51.61
CA GLU A 3 27.10 -7.16 -50.21
C GLU A 3 26.03 -6.33 -49.51
N LYS A 4 24.90 -6.98 -49.21
CA LYS A 4 23.82 -6.42 -48.41
C LYS A 4 24.28 -6.48 -46.96
N GLN A 5 24.80 -5.39 -46.43
CA GLN A 5 25.14 -5.26 -45.02
C GLN A 5 23.83 -5.26 -44.20
N TYR A 6 23.60 -6.35 -43.46
CA TYR A 6 22.54 -6.42 -42.45
C TYR A 6 23.01 -5.67 -41.20
N PRO A 7 22.37 -4.56 -40.79
CA PRO A 7 22.84 -3.73 -39.68
C PRO A 7 22.47 -4.29 -38.29
N HIS A 8 22.15 -5.58 -38.18
CA HIS A 8 21.53 -6.17 -36.97
C HIS A 8 22.25 -7.42 -36.46
N GLU A 9 23.55 -7.56 -36.71
CA GLU A 9 24.36 -8.58 -36.07
C GLU A 9 25.46 -7.92 -35.22
N GLY A 10 25.32 -8.01 -33.90
CA GLY A 10 26.42 -7.80 -32.97
C GLY A 10 26.43 -6.51 -32.16
N ALA A 11 25.49 -6.38 -31.21
CA ALA A 11 25.75 -5.69 -29.95
C ALA A 11 24.76 -6.17 -28.88
N ILE A 12 24.90 -7.41 -28.40
CA ILE A 12 24.39 -7.73 -27.06
C ILE A 12 25.30 -7.00 -26.10
N LEU A 13 24.88 -5.81 -25.66
CA LEU A 13 25.56 -5.04 -24.63
C LEU A 13 25.59 -5.88 -23.34
N PRO A 14 26.77 -6.28 -22.81
CA PRO A 14 26.88 -6.88 -21.49
C PRO A 14 26.77 -5.78 -20.44
N GLY A 15 25.59 -5.18 -20.36
CA GLY A 15 25.29 -4.06 -19.49
C GLY A 15 23.84 -4.03 -19.00
N GLN A 16 22.99 -4.92 -19.50
CA GLN A 16 21.69 -5.19 -18.87
C GLN A 16 21.88 -6.06 -17.62
N MET A 17 22.76 -5.63 -16.70
CA MET A 17 22.78 -6.16 -15.36
C MET A 17 21.59 -5.56 -14.62
N GLU A 18 20.51 -6.33 -14.64
CA GLU A 18 19.45 -6.39 -13.64
C GLU A 18 19.08 -5.03 -13.03
N GLU A 19 17.99 -4.44 -13.53
CA GLU A 19 17.17 -3.61 -12.65
C GLU A 19 16.82 -4.50 -11.45
N LYS A 20 17.59 -4.40 -10.37
CA LYS A 20 17.24 -4.95 -9.08
C LYS A 20 15.93 -4.27 -8.73
N SER A 21 14.82 -4.91 -9.07
CA SER A 21 13.50 -4.36 -8.86
C SER A 21 13.34 -4.24 -7.36
N ASN A 22 13.62 -3.04 -6.84
CA ASN A 22 13.55 -2.78 -5.42
C ASN A 22 12.08 -2.54 -5.07
N TYR A 23 11.30 -3.62 -5.12
CA TYR A 23 9.89 -3.63 -4.74
C TYR A 23 9.70 -3.49 -3.24
N GLY A 24 10.76 -3.66 -2.43
CA GLY A 24 10.69 -3.59 -0.96
C GLY A 24 9.97 -2.33 -0.45
N PRO A 25 10.43 -1.12 -0.81
CA PRO A 25 9.77 0.13 -0.40
C PRO A 25 8.34 0.27 -0.92
N LEU A 26 8.02 -0.28 -2.09
CA LEU A 26 6.66 -0.24 -2.64
C LEU A 26 5.73 -1.22 -1.90
N ALA A 27 6.21 -2.44 -1.65
CA ALA A 27 5.49 -3.45 -0.89
C ALA A 27 5.23 -2.99 0.55
N GLU A 28 6.19 -2.31 1.18
CA GLU A 28 6.02 -1.72 2.51
C GLU A 28 4.91 -0.66 2.51
N LYS A 29 4.90 0.25 1.53
CA LYS A 29 3.82 1.26 1.41
C LYS A 29 2.45 0.62 1.20
N ILE A 30 2.36 -0.39 0.34
CA ILE A 30 1.12 -1.12 0.08
C ILE A 30 0.64 -1.81 1.36
N LEU A 31 1.56 -2.47 2.09
CA LEU A 31 1.25 -3.16 3.33
C LEU A 31 0.76 -2.17 4.40
N GLN A 32 1.45 -1.04 4.58
CA GLN A 32 1.05 0.00 5.53
C GLN A 32 -0.34 0.56 5.19
N GLN A 33 -0.62 0.79 3.91
CA GLN A 33 -1.93 1.25 3.45
C GLN A 33 -3.03 0.20 3.70
N ALA A 34 -2.75 -1.07 3.42
CA ALA A 34 -3.70 -2.16 3.65
C ALA A 34 -4.01 -2.33 5.14
N ILE A 35 -2.99 -2.27 6.02
CA ILE A 35 -3.16 -2.35 7.47
C ILE A 35 -4.02 -1.19 7.96
N PHE A 36 -3.74 0.03 7.51
CA PHE A 36 -4.52 1.21 7.88
C PHE A 36 -6.00 1.07 7.48
N GLN A 37 -6.26 0.68 6.22
CA GLN A 37 -7.63 0.48 5.73
C GLN A 37 -8.37 -0.60 6.53
N PHE A 38 -7.71 -1.72 6.83
CA PHE A 38 -8.30 -2.79 7.62
C PHE A 38 -8.64 -2.34 9.05
N GLN A 39 -7.71 -1.65 9.71
CA GLN A 39 -7.93 -1.13 11.07
C GLN A 39 -9.05 -0.10 11.10
N LYS A 40 -9.09 0.80 10.12
CA LYS A 40 -10.14 1.80 9.95
C LYS A 40 -11.52 1.14 9.81
N GLN A 41 -11.63 0.15 8.91
CA GLN A 41 -12.89 -0.55 8.67
C GLN A 41 -13.36 -1.30 9.92
N LYS A 42 -12.46 -2.02 10.59
CA LYS A 42 -12.78 -2.78 11.81
C LYS A 42 -13.21 -1.87 12.96
N LEU A 43 -12.61 -0.69 13.10
CA LEU A 43 -13.03 0.31 14.09
C LEU A 43 -14.44 0.83 13.77
N MET A 44 -14.72 1.09 12.50
CA MET A 44 -16.04 1.57 12.06
C MET A 44 -17.14 0.53 12.32
N GLU A 45 -16.90 -0.74 12.00
CA GLU A 45 -17.81 -1.86 12.30
C GLU A 45 -18.11 -1.96 13.81
N LYS A 46 -17.10 -1.81 14.67
CA LYS A 46 -17.29 -1.82 16.13
C LYS A 46 -18.04 -0.60 16.64
N ILE A 47 -17.84 0.57 16.02
CA ILE A 47 -18.58 1.78 16.34
C ILE A 47 -20.06 1.58 16.04
N ASP A 48 -20.38 0.99 14.87
CA ASP A 48 -21.75 0.67 14.48
C ASP A 48 -22.38 -0.34 15.45
N GLU A 49 -21.63 -1.36 15.88
CA GLU A 49 -22.08 -2.32 16.90
C GLU A 49 -22.34 -1.64 18.26
N ALA A 50 -21.47 -0.71 18.67
CA ALA A 50 -21.66 0.06 19.89
C ALA A 50 -22.91 0.96 19.82
N LEU A 51 -23.21 1.52 18.65
CA LEU A 51 -24.45 2.27 18.41
C LEU A 51 -25.69 1.36 18.49
N MET A 52 -25.64 0.18 17.87
CA MET A 52 -26.73 -0.80 17.91
C MET A 52 -27.05 -1.25 19.34
N THR A 53 -26.01 -1.45 20.15
CA THR A 53 -26.12 -1.85 21.56
C THR A 53 -26.38 -0.67 22.51
N ARG A 54 -26.51 0.56 21.98
CA ARG A 54 -26.63 1.82 22.74
C ARG A 54 -25.53 2.00 23.80
N ASN A 55 -24.36 1.43 23.56
CA ASN A 55 -23.23 1.47 24.48
C ASN A 55 -22.43 2.76 24.27
N LYS A 56 -22.92 3.85 24.87
CA LYS A 56 -22.32 5.19 24.80
C LYS A 56 -20.83 5.26 25.19
N PRO A 57 -20.36 4.65 26.30
CA PRO A 57 -18.94 4.72 26.65
C PRO A 57 -18.06 4.00 25.62
N LEU A 58 -18.49 2.83 25.13
CA LEU A 58 -17.76 2.09 24.10
C LEU A 58 -17.69 2.87 22.77
N PHE A 59 -18.79 3.52 22.38
CA PHE A 59 -18.82 4.39 21.21
C PHE A 59 -17.80 5.53 21.30
N LEU A 60 -17.72 6.21 22.45
CA LEU A 60 -16.78 7.33 22.65
C LEU A 60 -15.33 6.86 22.60
N GLU A 61 -15.03 5.72 23.22
CA GLU A 61 -13.70 5.13 23.22
C GLU A 61 -13.25 4.74 21.80
N LEU A 62 -14.11 4.01 21.07
CA LEU A 62 -13.82 3.59 19.70
C LEU A 62 -13.72 4.78 18.74
N SER A 63 -14.54 5.82 18.93
CA SER A 63 -14.45 7.07 18.15
C SER A 63 -13.15 7.81 18.42
N ALA A 64 -12.67 7.84 19.66
CA ALA A 64 -11.37 8.42 20.00
C ALA A 64 -10.23 7.63 19.32
N GLN A 65 -10.27 6.29 19.38
CA GLN A 65 -9.29 5.44 18.70
C GLN A 65 -9.30 5.64 17.18
N TYR A 66 -10.48 5.78 16.58
CA TYR A 66 -10.62 6.06 15.15
C TYR A 66 -10.02 7.42 14.78
N ASN A 67 -10.26 8.46 15.58
CA ASN A 67 -9.69 9.79 15.36
C ASN A 67 -8.17 9.81 15.52
N GLU A 68 -7.62 9.08 16.50
CA GLU A 68 -6.17 8.91 16.67
C GLU A 68 -5.55 8.18 15.47
N LEU A 69 -6.21 7.13 14.97
CA LEU A 69 -5.78 6.40 13.77
C LEU A 69 -5.76 7.33 12.54
N LEU A 70 -6.77 8.20 12.39
CA LEU A 70 -6.80 9.20 11.34
C LEU A 70 -5.70 10.25 11.47
N LYS A 71 -5.38 10.72 12.68
CA LYS A 71 -4.27 11.67 12.88
C LYS A 71 -2.90 11.08 12.54
N LYS A 72 -2.70 9.79 12.80
CA LYS A 72 -1.42 9.10 12.51
C LYS A 72 -1.20 8.88 11.01
N HIS A 73 -2.27 8.74 10.24
CA HIS A 73 -2.21 8.43 8.81
C HIS A 73 -2.71 9.55 7.89
N GLY A 74 -3.29 10.61 8.45
CA GLY A 74 -3.71 11.83 7.77
C GLY A 74 -2.77 12.97 8.13
N ALA A 75 -1.98 13.39 7.16
CA ALA A 75 -1.40 14.74 7.08
C ALA A 75 -2.37 15.64 6.30
#